data_AF-A0A8T6U0H5-F1
#
_entry.id   AF-A0A8T6U0H5-F1
#
_cell.length_a   1.000
_cell.length_b   1.000
_cell.length_c   1.000
_cell.angle_alpha   90.00
_cell.angle_beta   90.00
_cell.angle_gamma   90.00
#
_symmetry.space_group_name_H-M   'P 1'
#
loop_
_entity.id
_entity.type
_entity.pdbx_description
1 polymer ?
#
loop_
_entity_poly.entity_id
_entity_poly.type
_entity_poly.pdbx_seq_one_letter_code
_entity_poly.pdbx_strand_id
1 'polypeptide(L)' 'IDETKLRQMMREEALNALREFHNDSLPENLTTKQVAKILNVTPRTVVNWRNKGKLPFHKIGGKVLYKKVDVRRLT' A
#
# COMPACT_ATOMS: atom_id res chain seq x y z
N ILE A 1 -26.02 22.48 -8.28
CA ILE A 1 -25.13 21.34 -7.94
C ILE A 1 -26.05 20.20 -7.55
N ASP A 2 -25.95 19.06 -8.23
CA ASP A 2 -26.82 17.90 -7.97
C ASP A 2 -26.46 17.25 -6.63
N GLU A 3 -27.46 16.82 -5.86
CA GLU A 3 -27.27 16.21 -4.52
C GLU A 3 -26.33 15.00 -4.59
N THR A 4 -26.40 14.25 -5.69
CA THR A 4 -25.56 13.10 -6.02
C THR A 4 -24.08 13.49 -6.12
N LYS A 5 -23.79 14.66 -6.71
CA LYS A 5 -22.42 15.15 -6.89
C LYS A 5 -21.81 15.58 -5.55
N LEU A 6 -22.61 16.21 -4.70
CA LEU A 6 -22.19 16.60 -3.35
C LEU A 6 -21.87 15.37 -2.49
N ARG A 7 -22.73 14.35 -2.48
CA ARG A 7 -22.48 13.09 -1.77
C ARG A 7 -21.22 12.38 -2.25
N GLN A 8 -20.94 12.43 -3.55
CA GLN A 8 -19.75 11.82 -4.14
C GLN A 8 -18.47 12.54 -3.75
N MET A 9 -18.45 13.88 -3.78
CA MET A 9 -17.29 14.66 -3.35
C MET A 9 -16.95 14.45 -1.88
N MET A 10 -17.97 14.46 -1.00
CA MET A 10 -17.77 14.19 0.44
C MET A 10 -17.21 12.77 0.68
N ARG A 11 -17.65 11.78 -0.10
CA ARG A 11 -17.13 10.41 -0.02
C ARG A 11 -15.66 10.34 -0.46
N GLU A 12 -15.30 11.01 -1.55
CA GLU A 12 -13.91 11.05 -2.02
C GLU A 12 -13.00 11.79 -1.05
N GLU A 13 -13.44 12.92 -0.50
CA GLU A 13 -12.70 13.68 0.51
C GLU A 13 -12.49 12.85 1.78
N ALA A 14 -13.53 12.19 2.28
CA ALA A 14 -13.42 11.29 3.43
C ALA A 14 -12.48 10.10 3.16
N LEU A 15 -12.53 9.51 1.95
CA LEU A 15 -11.60 8.46 1.55
C LEU A 15 -10.15 8.96 1.49
N ASN A 16 -9.95 10.19 1.01
CA ASN A 16 -8.62 10.77 0.91
C ASN A 16 -8.04 11.08 2.29
N ALA A 17 -8.84 11.66 3.20
CA ALA A 17 -8.44 11.91 4.58
C ALA A 17 -8.05 10.61 5.33
N LEU A 18 -8.80 9.52 5.13
CA LEU A 18 -8.46 8.21 5.69
C LEU A 18 -7.14 7.64 5.13
N ARG A 19 -6.88 7.85 3.83
CA ARG A 19 -5.62 7.46 3.19
C ARG A 19 -4.44 8.26 3.73
N GLU A 20 -4.57 9.58 3.86
CA GLU A 20 -3.54 10.48 4.39
C GLU A 20 -3.16 10.12 5.84
N PHE A 21 -4.16 9.88 6.70
CA PHE A 21 -3.90 9.50 8.10
C PHE A 21 -3.15 8.17 8.24
N HIS A 22 -3.56 7.15 7.48
CA HIS A 22 -2.87 5.85 7.48
C HIS A 22 -1.47 5.95 6.84
N ASN A 23 -1.26 6.95 5.98
CA ASN A 23 -0.02 7.14 5.26
C ASN A 23 1.11 7.59 6.17
N ASP A 24 0.93 8.49 7.12
CA ASP A 24 2.06 8.95 7.97
C ASP A 24 2.50 7.92 9.02
N SER A 25 1.63 6.98 9.37
CA SER A 25 1.91 5.98 10.41
C SER A 25 2.63 4.71 9.90
N LEU A 26 2.76 4.55 8.58
CA LEU A 26 3.39 3.36 8.01
C LEU A 26 4.93 3.51 7.95
N PRO A 27 5.68 2.51 8.44
CA PRO A 27 7.14 2.53 8.37
C PRO A 27 7.62 2.56 6.91
N GLU A 28 8.76 3.20 6.69
CA GLU A 28 9.34 3.35 5.35
C GLU A 28 9.69 2.01 4.68
N ASN A 29 10.08 1.04 5.52
CA ASN A 29 10.40 -0.32 5.11
C ASN A 29 9.35 -1.30 5.66
N LEU A 30 8.71 -2.02 4.74
CA LEU A 30 7.61 -2.93 5.02
C LEU A 30 8.08 -4.38 4.88
N THR A 31 7.60 -5.24 5.78
CA THR A 31 7.75 -6.69 5.65
C THR A 31 6.73 -7.27 4.68
N THR A 32 6.96 -8.49 4.17
CA THR A 32 6.00 -9.21 3.31
C THR A 32 4.59 -9.24 3.90
N LYS A 33 4.46 -9.43 5.22
CA LYS A 33 3.15 -9.46 5.90
C LYS A 33 2.45 -8.09 5.86
N GLN A 34 3.19 -7.00 6.06
CA GLN A 34 2.63 -5.65 5.98
C GLN A 34 2.20 -5.30 4.56
N VAL A 35 3.02 -5.63 3.56
CA VAL A 35 2.67 -5.43 2.13
C VAL A 35 1.41 -6.21 1.76
N ALA A 36 1.31 -7.48 2.19
CA ALA A 36 0.15 -8.31 1.97
C ALA A 36 -1.14 -7.69 2.55
N LYS A 37 -1.06 -7.13 3.77
CA LYS A 37 -2.17 -6.42 4.41
C LYS A 37 -2.57 -5.15 3.66
N ILE A 38 -1.59 -4.36 3.21
CA ILE A 38 -1.83 -3.09 2.50
C ILE A 38 -2.50 -3.34 1.14
N LEU A 39 -2.00 -4.32 0.38
CA LEU A 39 -2.48 -4.63 -0.96
C LEU A 39 -3.67 -5.61 -0.97
N ASN A 40 -4.12 -6.05 0.21
CA ASN A 40 -5.16 -7.06 0.37
C ASN A 40 -4.91 -8.34 -0.44
N VAL A 41 -3.67 -8.85 -0.41
CA VAL A 41 -3.25 -10.08 -1.10
C VAL A 41 -2.60 -11.05 -0.11
N THR A 42 -2.38 -12.29 -0.54
CA THR A 42 -1.63 -13.25 0.29
C THR A 42 -0.14 -12.90 0.33
N PRO A 43 0.59 -13.23 1.42
CA PRO A 43 2.05 -13.11 1.46
C PRO A 43 2.76 -13.86 0.33
N ARG A 44 2.19 -14.98 -0.13
CA ARG A 44 2.70 -15.76 -1.27
C ARG A 44 2.65 -14.97 -2.56
N THR A 45 1.60 -14.18 -2.78
CA THR A 45 1.48 -13.28 -3.93
C THR A 45 2.61 -12.23 -3.92
N VAL A 46 2.89 -11.62 -2.78
CA VAL A 46 3.99 -10.64 -2.63
C VAL A 46 5.34 -11.28 -2.93
N VAL A 47 5.60 -12.49 -2.41
CA VAL A 47 6.82 -13.25 -2.71
C VAL A 47 6.90 -13.58 -4.21
N ASN A 48 5.80 -13.96 -4.84
CA ASN A 48 5.77 -14.22 -6.28
C ASN A 48 6.09 -12.97 -7.10
N TRP A 49 5.56 -11.81 -6.73
CA TRP A 49 5.89 -10.55 -7.40
C TRP A 49 7.36 -10.19 -7.24
N ARG A 50 7.91 -10.35 -6.04
CA ARG A 50 9.34 -10.19 -5.77
C ARG A 50 10.19 -11.11 -6.66
N ASN A 51 9.86 -12.41 -6.68
CA ASN A 51 10.61 -13.40 -7.46
C ASN A 51 10.50 -13.16 -8.97
N LYS A 52 9.40 -12.55 -9.44
CA LYS A 52 9.19 -12.14 -10.84
C LYS A 52 9.75 -10.74 -11.16
N GLY A 53 10.42 -10.08 -10.22
CA GLY A 53 10.97 -8.73 -10.40
C GLY A 53 9.92 -7.60 -10.46
N LYS A 54 8.64 -7.89 -10.17
CA LYS A 54 7.54 -6.91 -10.24
C LYS A 54 7.48 -5.97 -9.04
N LEU A 55 8.05 -6.37 -7.91
CA LEU A 55 8.09 -5.57 -6.69
C LEU A 55 9.54 -5.50 -6.19
N PRO A 56 10.19 -4.31 -6.27
CA PRO A 56 11.54 -4.10 -5.75
C PRO A 56 11.63 -4.41 -4.27
N PHE A 57 12.75 -4.98 -3.84
CA PHE A 57 13.01 -5.32 -2.45
C PHE A 57 14.47 -5.08 -2.08
N HIS A 58 14.75 -4.97 -0.80
CA HIS A 58 16.11 -4.90 -0.26
C HIS A 58 16.26 -5.86 0.92
N LYS A 59 17.50 -6.28 1.18
CA LYS A 59 17.85 -7.16 2.30
C LYS A 59 18.59 -6.36 3.37
N ILE A 60 18.08 -6.35 4.59
CA ILE A 60 18.75 -5.74 5.75
C ILE A 60 18.76 -6.78 6.87
N GLY A 61 19.95 -7.17 7.34
CA GLY A 61 20.11 -8.15 8.41
C GLY A 61 19.41 -9.49 8.13
N GLY A 62 19.45 -9.98 6.89
CA GLY A 62 18.79 -11.23 6.46
C GLY A 62 17.28 -11.13 6.24
N LYS A 63 16.64 -9.99 6.56
CA LYS A 63 15.21 -9.76 6.33
C LYS A 63 14.97 -9.13 4.95
N VAL A 64 13.91 -9.56 4.28
CA VAL A 64 13.43 -8.94 3.04
C VAL A 64 12.42 -7.85 3.38
N LEU A 65 12.70 -6.65 2.87
CA LEU A 65 11.88 -5.46 3.09
C LEU A 65 11.55 -4.79 1.76
N TYR A 66 10.43 -4.08 1.75
CA TYR A 66 9.88 -3.38 0.59
C TYR A 66 9.72 -1.92 0.94
N LYS A 67 10.13 -1.02 0.04
CA LYS A 67 9.89 0.39 0.26
C LYS A 67 8.40 0.68 0.11
N LYS A 68 7.87 1.49 1.01
CA LYS A 68 6.49 1.97 0.98
C LYS A 68 6.11 2.61 -0.35
N VAL A 69 7.01 3.40 -0.95
CA VAL A 69 6.79 4.05 -2.25
C VAL A 69 6.60 3.04 -3.38
N ASP A 70 7.33 1.93 -3.37
CA ASP A 70 7.21 0.90 -4.41
C ASP A 70 5.93 0.08 -4.25
N VAL A 71 5.52 -0.18 -3.00
CA VAL A 71 4.26 -0.87 -2.71
C VAL A 71 3.06 -0.02 -3.15
N ARG A 72 3.10 1.29 -2.94
CA ARG A 72 2.03 2.21 -3.38
C ARG A 72 1.90 2.29 -4.90
N ARG A 73 2.98 2.14 -5.66
CA ARG A 73 2.91 2.13 -7.13
C ARG A 73 2.10 0.96 -7.70
N LEU A 74 1.78 -0.04 -6.87
CA LEU A 74 0.93 -1.18 -7.24
C LEU A 74 -0.55 -0.99 -6.88
N THR A 75 -0.89 0.05 -6.12
CA THR A 75 -2.28 0.37 -5.71
C THR A 75 -2.88 1.38 -6.67
#